data_AF-A0A8C9A2G4-F1
#
_entry.id   AF-A0A8C9A2G4-F1
#
_cell.length_a   1.000
_cell.length_b   1.000
_cell.length_c   1.000
_cell.angle_alpha   90.00
_cell.angle_beta   90.00
_cell.angle_gamma   90.00
#
_symmetry.space_group_name_H-M   'P 1'
#
loop_
_entity.id
_entity.type
_entity.pdbx_description
1 polymer ?
#
loop_
_entity_poly.entity_id
_entity_poly.type
_entity_poly.pdbx_seq_one_letter_code
_entity_poly.pdbx_strand_id
1 'polypeptide(L)'
;MSLLEENSEVKMDSEDWGKDEPWCCSEGAKLNARAPEKFSIHDQDHKVLVLYRETLMAVPNKTNIVPETFFVLASHLSSSHEGSPILLAVSKGELCLCCKKDKGKSKPSLQLKKKKLTKLATQKEKARRPFIFYRAKVGSRYTLESAAHPGWFVYTSCNSGEPVEVTNRSGEGKLIEFSFHQVSKSETSPSEVS
;
A
#
# COMPACT_ATOMS: atom_id res chain seq x y z
N MET A 1 9.20 77.50 -41.16
CA MET A 1 8.25 76.38 -41.32
C MET A 1 9.07 75.11 -41.10
N SER A 2 9.08 74.58 -39.87
CA SER A 2 8.30 73.40 -39.43
C SER A 2 8.94 72.10 -39.97
N LEU A 3 9.41 71.10 -39.23
CA LEU A 3 9.41 70.71 -37.81
C LEU A 3 10.58 69.72 -37.60
N LEU A 4 11.31 69.84 -36.49
CA LEU A 4 12.10 68.79 -35.82
C LEU A 4 11.08 67.83 -35.14
N GLU A 5 11.33 66.55 -34.88
CA GLU A 5 12.12 65.95 -33.79
C GLU A 5 12.01 64.43 -33.99
N GLU A 6 13.09 63.67 -34.04
CA GLU A 6 13.95 63.22 -32.93
C GLU A 6 13.34 62.07 -32.12
N ASN A 7 14.02 60.92 -32.22
CA ASN A 7 13.87 59.75 -31.39
C ASN A 7 14.22 60.11 -29.94
N SER A 8 13.37 59.76 -28.98
CA SER A 8 13.78 59.69 -27.58
C SER A 8 13.29 58.40 -26.93
N GLU A 9 14.30 57.66 -26.50
CA GLU A 9 14.29 56.52 -25.60
C GLU A 9 13.76 56.98 -24.23
N VAL A 10 12.65 56.39 -23.78
CA VAL A 10 12.12 56.65 -22.44
C VAL A 10 12.37 55.43 -21.56
N LYS A 11 13.26 55.63 -20.59
CA LYS A 11 13.41 54.81 -19.39
C LYS A 11 12.57 55.47 -18.28
N MET A 12 11.76 54.67 -17.58
CA MET A 12 11.04 55.11 -16.37
C MET A 12 11.17 54.01 -15.31
N ASP A 13 11.74 54.39 -14.17
CA ASP A 13 11.92 53.59 -12.96
C ASP A 13 10.74 53.76 -11.97
N SER A 14 10.63 52.80 -11.03
CA SER A 14 9.96 52.89 -9.70
C SER A 14 8.42 52.72 -9.68
N GLU A 15 7.73 52.04 -8.75
CA GLU A 15 7.96 51.69 -7.33
C GLU A 15 7.32 50.35 -6.91
N ASP A 16 7.86 49.85 -5.81
CA ASP A 16 7.47 48.77 -4.89
C ASP A 16 5.99 48.77 -4.44
N TRP A 17 5.35 47.58 -4.52
CA TRP A 17 4.31 47.17 -3.58
C TRP A 17 4.46 45.67 -3.31
N GLY A 18 5.11 45.35 -2.19
CA GLY A 18 5.09 44.03 -1.59
C GLY A 18 3.65 43.53 -1.36
N LYS A 19 3.37 42.32 -1.86
CA LYS A 19 2.44 41.38 -1.23
C LYS A 19 3.00 39.99 -1.47
N ASP A 20 3.46 39.39 -0.37
CA ASP A 20 3.74 37.98 -0.25
C ASP A 20 2.64 37.18 -0.95
N GLU A 21 2.98 36.48 -2.04
CA GLU A 21 2.12 35.42 -2.54
C GLU A 21 2.10 34.35 -1.45
N PRO A 22 0.94 34.07 -0.82
CA PRO A 22 0.86 32.97 0.10
C PRO A 22 1.03 31.72 -0.76
N TRP A 23 2.16 31.02 -0.58
CA TRP A 23 2.21 29.60 -0.82
C TRP A 23 1.04 29.00 -0.04
N CYS A 24 -0.08 28.77 -0.72
CA CYS A 24 -1.13 27.87 -0.27
C CYS A 24 -0.51 26.47 -0.26
N CYS A 25 0.26 26.20 0.80
CA CYS A 25 0.39 24.87 1.35
C CYS A 25 -1.03 24.47 1.72
N SER A 26 -1.74 23.89 0.74
CA SER A 26 -3.01 23.22 0.99
C SER A 26 -2.76 22.29 2.16
N GLU A 27 -3.45 22.60 3.25
CA GLU A 27 -3.28 22.01 4.55
C GLU A 27 -3.12 20.51 4.39
N GLY A 28 -1.93 20.03 4.75
CA GLY A 28 -1.69 18.61 4.87
C GLY A 28 -2.71 18.09 5.86
N ALA A 29 -3.79 17.49 5.34
CA ALA A 29 -4.81 16.85 6.14
C ALA A 29 -4.07 15.97 7.13
N LYS A 30 -4.10 16.38 8.40
CA LYS A 30 -3.53 15.63 9.51
C LYS A 30 -4.27 14.31 9.48
N LEU A 31 -3.68 13.30 8.85
CA LEU A 31 -4.19 11.94 8.88
C LEU A 31 -4.18 11.56 10.35
N ASN A 32 -5.34 11.68 10.99
CA ASN A 32 -5.59 11.06 12.28
C ASN A 32 -5.25 9.59 12.08
N ALA A 33 -4.07 9.18 12.57
CA ALA A 33 -3.52 7.87 12.31
C ALA A 33 -4.38 6.86 13.05
N ARG A 34 -5.45 6.39 12.39
CA ARG A 34 -6.25 5.27 12.88
C ARG A 34 -5.30 4.11 13.10
N ALA A 35 -5.47 3.43 14.23
CA ALA A 35 -4.71 2.23 14.52
C ALA A 35 -4.92 1.21 13.37
N PRO A 36 -3.87 0.48 12.94
CA PRO A 36 -4.04 -0.54 11.92
C PRO A 36 -5.07 -1.58 12.32
N GLU A 37 -5.95 -1.92 11.38
CA GLU A 37 -6.85 -3.05 11.52
C GLU A 37 -6.04 -4.34 11.45
N LYS A 38 -6.50 -5.39 12.14
CA LYS A 38 -5.79 -6.68 12.24
C LYS A 38 -6.63 -7.79 11.62
N PHE A 39 -6.04 -8.57 10.71
CA PHE A 39 -6.71 -9.67 10.04
C PHE A 39 -5.82 -10.90 9.92
N SER A 40 -6.43 -12.08 9.89
CA SER A 40 -5.87 -13.25 9.20
C SER A 40 -6.46 -13.32 7.80
N ILE A 41 -5.65 -13.76 6.83
CA ILE A 41 -6.05 -13.83 5.42
C ILE A 41 -6.11 -15.29 4.98
N HIS A 42 -7.24 -15.68 4.40
CA HIS A 42 -7.50 -17.04 3.92
C HIS A 42 -7.83 -16.99 2.44
N ASP A 43 -7.43 -18.00 1.68
CA ASP A 43 -7.75 -18.11 0.25
C ASP A 43 -9.09 -18.84 0.01
N GLN A 44 -9.39 -19.14 -1.26
CA GLN A 44 -10.61 -19.86 -1.65
C GLN A 44 -10.58 -21.38 -1.53
N ASP A 45 -9.45 -21.93 -1.12
CA ASP A 45 -9.17 -23.37 -1.09
C ASP A 45 -8.75 -23.80 0.33
N HIS A 46 -9.37 -23.16 1.33
CA HIS A 46 -9.18 -23.45 2.75
C HIS A 46 -7.72 -23.35 3.24
N LYS A 47 -6.88 -22.54 2.58
CA LYS A 47 -5.53 -22.21 3.05
C LYS A 47 -5.51 -20.87 3.76
N VAL A 48 -4.60 -20.76 4.71
CA VAL A 48 -4.33 -19.54 5.47
C VAL A 48 -2.91 -19.08 5.21
N LEU A 49 -2.71 -17.76 5.22
CA LEU A 49 -1.39 -17.17 5.07
C LEU A 49 -0.61 -17.21 6.38
N VAL A 50 0.61 -17.75 6.32
CA VAL A 50 1.57 -17.79 7.43
C VAL A 50 2.88 -17.16 7.02
N LEU A 51 3.65 -16.67 7.99
CA LEU A 51 4.99 -16.16 7.75
C LEU A 51 6.04 -17.22 8.11
N TYR A 52 6.87 -17.61 7.13
CA TYR A 52 7.98 -18.53 7.32
C TYR A 52 9.25 -17.96 6.71
N ARG A 53 10.29 -17.74 7.52
CA ARG A 53 11.60 -17.20 7.09
C ARG A 53 11.46 -15.97 6.16
N GLU A 54 10.67 -14.98 6.59
CA GLU A 54 10.38 -13.75 5.82
C GLU A 54 9.69 -13.97 4.45
N THR A 55 9.09 -15.13 4.26
CA THR A 55 8.27 -15.45 3.08
C THR A 55 6.84 -15.74 3.53
N LEU A 56 5.87 -15.13 2.87
CA LEU A 56 4.47 -15.49 3.09
C LEU A 56 4.18 -16.80 2.35
N MET A 57 3.60 -17.75 3.06
CA MET A 57 3.26 -19.08 2.55
C MET A 57 1.76 -19.32 2.72
N ALA A 58 1.14 -20.02 1.76
CA ALA A 58 -0.24 -20.49 1.90
C ALA A 58 -0.25 -21.96 2.33
N VAL A 59 -0.78 -22.24 3.52
CA VAL A 59 -0.83 -23.59 4.09
C VAL A 59 -2.26 -23.98 4.46
N PRO A 60 -2.63 -25.28 4.45
CA PRO A 60 -3.95 -25.72 4.87
C PRO A 60 -4.30 -25.20 6.26
N ASN A 61 -5.50 -24.63 6.42
CA ASN A 61 -5.97 -24.11 7.69
C ASN A 61 -6.35 -25.27 8.62
N LYS A 62 -5.39 -25.68 9.47
CA LYS A 62 -5.54 -26.76 10.47
C LYS A 62 -5.41 -26.18 11.88
N THR A 63 -5.90 -26.90 12.87
CA THR A 63 -5.94 -26.47 14.29
C THR A 63 -4.57 -26.14 14.89
N ASN A 64 -3.49 -26.73 14.38
CA ASN A 64 -2.12 -26.49 14.82
C ASN A 64 -1.41 -25.34 14.07
N ILE A 65 -2.08 -24.71 13.11
CA ILE A 65 -1.54 -23.60 12.34
C ILE A 65 -1.98 -22.30 12.98
N VAL A 66 -1.01 -21.43 13.29
CA VAL A 66 -1.26 -20.06 13.72
C VAL A 66 -1.16 -19.15 12.49
N PRO A 67 -2.26 -18.53 12.04
CA PRO A 67 -2.23 -17.59 10.92
C PRO A 67 -1.34 -16.38 11.19
N GLU A 68 -0.69 -15.85 10.16
CA GLU A 68 -0.02 -14.56 10.28
C GLU A 68 -1.06 -13.44 10.49
N THR A 69 -0.76 -12.53 11.41
CA THR A 69 -1.59 -11.34 11.62
C THR A 69 -1.13 -10.21 10.70
N PHE A 70 -1.98 -9.86 9.75
CA PHE A 70 -1.81 -8.72 8.87
C PHE A 70 -2.32 -7.45 9.54
N PHE A 71 -1.49 -6.42 9.53
CA PHE A 71 -1.80 -5.05 9.94
C PHE A 71 -2.12 -4.26 8.69
N VAL A 72 -3.34 -3.70 8.64
CA VAL A 72 -3.89 -3.05 7.46
C VAL A 72 -4.19 -1.58 7.78
N LEU A 73 -3.71 -0.69 6.91
CA LEU A 73 -4.10 0.72 6.92
C LEU A 73 -4.70 1.11 5.58
N ALA A 74 -5.78 1.88 5.63
CA ALA A 74 -6.23 2.60 4.45
C ALA A 74 -5.12 3.57 3.98
N SER A 75 -4.97 3.69 2.67
CA SER A 75 -4.09 4.64 2.02
C SER A 75 -4.91 5.58 1.14
N HIS A 76 -4.23 6.50 0.48
CA HIS A 76 -4.83 7.40 -0.51
C HIS A 76 -3.94 7.44 -1.74
N LEU A 77 -4.56 7.28 -2.91
CA LEU A 77 -3.98 7.51 -4.22
C LEU A 77 -4.88 8.47 -4.98
N SER A 78 -4.28 9.37 -5.75
CA SER A 78 -5.00 10.37 -6.56
C SER A 78 -5.80 9.78 -7.73
N SER A 79 -5.58 8.52 -8.09
CA SER A 79 -6.26 7.86 -9.21
C SER A 79 -7.59 7.22 -8.82
N SER A 80 -8.60 7.38 -9.67
CA SER A 80 -9.86 6.64 -9.61
C SER A 80 -9.64 5.20 -10.11
N HIS A 81 -9.25 4.31 -9.21
CA HIS A 81 -9.13 2.87 -9.47
C HIS A 81 -10.23 2.13 -8.70
N GLU A 82 -10.65 0.97 -9.21
CA GLU A 82 -11.57 0.11 -8.49
C GLU A 82 -10.89 -0.47 -7.23
N GLY A 83 -11.63 -0.48 -6.11
CA GLY A 83 -11.16 -0.98 -4.82
C GLY A 83 -10.53 0.09 -3.93
N SER A 84 -10.46 -0.23 -2.63
CA SER A 84 -9.86 0.68 -1.64
C SER A 84 -8.34 0.50 -1.58
N PRO A 85 -7.53 1.57 -1.74
CA PRO A 85 -6.09 1.47 -1.59
C PRO A 85 -5.72 1.18 -0.13
N ILE A 86 -4.95 0.13 0.10
CA ILE A 86 -4.50 -0.29 1.43
C ILE A 86 -3.00 -0.54 1.46
N LEU A 87 -2.41 -0.39 2.65
CA LEU A 87 -1.08 -0.85 3.00
C LEU A 87 -1.20 -2.10 3.89
N LEU A 88 -0.35 -3.09 3.65
CA LEU A 88 -0.32 -4.36 4.37
C LEU A 88 1.05 -4.55 5.03
N ALA A 89 1.07 -4.98 6.28
CA ALA A 89 2.29 -5.40 6.95
C ALA A 89 2.09 -6.61 7.85
N VAL A 90 3.15 -7.36 8.06
CA VAL A 90 3.23 -8.56 8.92
C VAL A 90 4.32 -8.37 9.97
N SER A 91 4.57 -9.37 10.81
CA SER A 91 5.56 -9.28 11.90
C SER A 91 5.31 -8.06 12.79
N LYS A 92 4.09 -7.96 13.33
CA LYS A 92 3.66 -6.85 14.20
C LYS A 92 3.77 -5.46 13.52
N GLY A 93 3.67 -5.42 12.20
CA GLY A 93 3.70 -4.20 11.39
C GLY A 93 5.10 -3.71 11.01
N GLU A 94 6.14 -4.53 11.19
CA GLU A 94 7.54 -4.16 10.89
C GLU A 94 8.00 -4.59 9.48
N LEU A 95 7.29 -5.52 8.84
CA LEU A 95 7.56 -5.96 7.46
C LEU A 95 6.38 -5.58 6.55
N CYS A 96 6.54 -4.55 5.71
CA CYS A 96 5.49 -4.14 4.76
C CYS A 96 5.54 -4.97 3.47
N LEU A 97 4.37 -5.32 2.96
CA LEU A 97 4.19 -5.99 1.69
C LEU A 97 4.46 -5.02 0.54
N CYS A 98 5.25 -5.44 -0.44
CA CYS A 98 5.71 -4.63 -1.55
C CYS A 98 5.63 -5.43 -2.84
N CYS A 99 5.11 -4.82 -3.91
CA CYS A 99 5.15 -5.38 -5.25
C CYS A 99 6.07 -4.51 -6.11
N LYS A 100 7.15 -5.11 -6.61
CA LYS A 100 8.17 -4.40 -7.38
C LYS A 100 8.72 -5.27 -8.49
N LYS A 101 8.99 -4.66 -9.63
CA LYS A 101 9.79 -5.25 -10.71
C LYS A 101 11.26 -4.84 -10.55
N ASP A 102 12.10 -5.78 -10.13
CA ASP A 102 13.54 -5.56 -10.07
C ASP A 102 14.16 -5.52 -11.48
N LYS A 103 15.28 -4.80 -11.61
CA LYS A 103 15.98 -4.65 -12.90
C LYS A 103 16.34 -6.02 -13.48
N GLY A 104 16.06 -6.20 -14.77
CA GLY A 104 16.34 -7.46 -15.49
C GLY A 104 15.32 -8.58 -15.27
N LYS A 105 14.31 -8.42 -14.41
CA LYS A 105 13.21 -9.38 -14.30
C LYS A 105 12.10 -9.05 -15.29
N SER A 106 11.46 -10.08 -15.86
CA SER A 106 10.34 -9.91 -16.80
C SER A 106 9.02 -9.55 -16.10
N LYS A 107 8.79 -10.11 -14.91
CA LYS A 107 7.60 -9.90 -14.07
C LYS A 107 7.94 -9.21 -12.73
N PRO A 108 7.00 -8.46 -12.12
CA PRO A 108 7.13 -8.04 -10.73
C PRO A 108 7.09 -9.23 -9.78
N SER A 109 7.57 -9.03 -8.56
CA SER A 109 7.47 -10.00 -7.48
C SER A 109 6.91 -9.37 -6.21
N LEU A 110 6.26 -10.20 -5.40
CA LEU A 110 5.81 -9.86 -4.06
C LEU A 110 6.99 -10.02 -3.11
N GLN A 111 7.23 -9.02 -2.26
CA GLN A 111 8.38 -8.96 -1.37
C GLN A 111 7.94 -8.41 -0.01
N LEU A 112 8.55 -8.89 1.07
CA LEU A 112 8.50 -8.23 2.38
C LEU A 112 9.69 -7.28 2.52
N LYS A 113 9.43 -6.05 2.96
CA LYS A 113 10.49 -5.07 3.23
C LYS A 113 10.43 -4.64 4.68
N LYS A 114 11.59 -4.66 5.33
CA LYS A 114 11.79 -4.15 6.69
C LYS A 114 11.52 -2.64 6.73
N LYS A 115 10.27 -2.30 7.04
CA LYS A 115 9.74 -0.95 7.04
C LYS A 115 8.47 -0.95 7.89
N LYS A 116 8.45 -0.12 8.92
CA LYS A 116 7.30 -0.01 9.81
C LYS A 116 6.10 0.57 9.09
N LEU A 117 4.93 -0.07 9.22
CA LEU A 117 3.69 0.30 8.55
C LEU A 117 3.29 1.76 8.80
N THR A 118 3.35 2.22 10.05
CA THR A 118 3.00 3.60 10.41
C THR A 118 3.97 4.62 9.82
N LYS A 119 5.27 4.30 9.77
CA LYS A 119 6.29 5.15 9.12
C LYS A 119 6.13 5.18 7.60
N LEU A 120 5.69 4.07 6.99
CA LEU A 120 5.39 4.01 5.56
C LEU A 120 4.16 4.86 5.21
N ALA A 121 3.11 4.81 6.04
CA ALA A 121 1.85 5.50 5.79
C ALA A 121 1.98 7.02 5.66
N THR A 122 2.96 7.63 6.35
CA THR A 122 3.22 9.08 6.32
C THR A 122 4.10 9.53 5.15
N GLN A 123 4.59 8.62 4.31
CA GLN A 123 5.46 8.98 3.20
C GLN A 123 4.69 9.56 2.01
N LYS A 124 5.40 10.29 1.15
CA LYS A 124 4.84 10.78 -0.12
C LYS A 124 4.33 9.64 -1.00
N GLU A 125 3.32 9.92 -1.82
CA GLU A 125 2.65 8.94 -2.67
C GLU A 125 3.62 8.06 -3.48
N LYS A 126 4.61 8.67 -4.14
CA LYS A 126 5.63 7.97 -4.94
C LYS A 126 6.39 6.88 -4.16
N ALA A 127 6.68 7.12 -2.88
CA ALA A 127 7.39 6.16 -2.03
C ALA A 127 6.47 5.07 -1.47
N ARG A 128 5.17 5.37 -1.32
CA ARG A 128 4.16 4.41 -0.86
C ARG A 128 3.65 3.52 -1.99
N ARG A 129 3.62 3.99 -3.23
CA ARG A 129 2.99 3.31 -4.37
C ARG A 129 3.37 1.82 -4.54
N PRO A 130 4.63 1.38 -4.40
CA PRO A 130 4.99 -0.04 -4.48
C PRO A 130 4.41 -0.92 -3.36
N PHE A 131 3.95 -0.30 -2.28
CA PHE A 131 3.38 -0.96 -1.11
C PHE A 131 1.85 -0.89 -1.06
N ILE A 132 1.24 -0.16 -1.99
CA ILE A 132 -0.21 -0.01 -2.03
C ILE A 132 -0.80 -1.12 -2.87
N PHE A 133 -1.82 -1.77 -2.32
CA PHE A 133 -2.65 -2.72 -3.02
C PHE A 133 -4.09 -2.20 -3.04
N TYR A 134 -4.78 -2.33 -4.16
CA TYR A 134 -6.22 -2.08 -4.23
C TYR A 134 -6.95 -3.33 -3.74
N ARG A 135 -7.70 -3.18 -2.65
CA ARG A 135 -8.59 -4.21 -2.13
C ARG A 135 -9.99 -4.00 -2.72
N ALA A 136 -10.33 -4.80 -3.73
CA ALA A 136 -11.65 -4.79 -4.37
C ALA A 136 -12.48 -5.98 -3.88
N LYS A 137 -13.79 -5.79 -3.71
CA LYS A 137 -14.70 -6.84 -3.23
C LYS A 137 -15.22 -7.65 -4.41
N VAL A 138 -15.14 -8.98 -4.33
CA VAL A 138 -15.68 -9.92 -5.31
C VAL A 138 -16.54 -10.93 -4.56
N GLY A 139 -17.86 -10.83 -4.69
CA GLY A 139 -18.80 -11.61 -3.87
C GLY A 139 -18.60 -11.34 -2.38
N SER A 140 -18.27 -12.39 -1.62
CA SER A 140 -17.94 -12.32 -0.19
C SER A 140 -16.44 -12.19 0.11
N ARG A 141 -15.60 -12.20 -0.93
CA ARG A 141 -14.13 -12.20 -0.86
C ARG A 141 -13.56 -10.89 -1.40
N TYR A 142 -12.24 -10.82 -1.45
CA TYR A 142 -11.49 -9.68 -1.94
C TYR A 142 -10.34 -10.11 -2.84
N THR A 143 -10.07 -9.30 -3.86
CA THR A 143 -8.81 -9.35 -4.61
C THR A 143 -7.85 -8.29 -4.08
N LEU A 144 -6.55 -8.47 -4.35
CA LEU A 144 -5.50 -7.54 -3.98
C LEU A 144 -4.63 -7.23 -5.19
N GLU A 145 -4.86 -6.10 -5.84
CA GLU A 145 -4.12 -5.66 -7.03
C GLU A 145 -3.00 -4.69 -6.69
N SER A 146 -1.83 -4.82 -7.32
CA SER A 146 -0.71 -3.91 -7.11
C SER A 146 -0.94 -2.53 -7.74
N ALA A 147 -0.86 -1.47 -6.94
CA ALA A 147 -0.95 -0.09 -7.47
C ALA A 147 0.29 0.36 -8.28
N ALA A 148 1.44 -0.29 -8.06
CA ALA A 148 2.65 -0.05 -8.85
C ALA A 148 2.67 -0.83 -10.16
N HIS A 149 1.90 -1.91 -10.24
CA HIS A 149 1.81 -2.79 -11.40
C HIS A 149 0.35 -3.18 -11.67
N PRO A 150 -0.47 -2.28 -12.26
CA PRO A 150 -1.87 -2.58 -12.57
C PRO A 150 -2.01 -3.87 -13.40
N GLY A 151 -3.08 -4.61 -13.16
CA GLY A 151 -3.35 -5.95 -13.68
C GLY A 151 -2.60 -7.07 -12.96
N TRP A 152 -1.74 -6.78 -11.97
CA TRP A 152 -1.04 -7.80 -11.18
C TRP A 152 -1.70 -7.99 -9.82
N PHE A 153 -2.24 -9.18 -9.59
CA PHE A 153 -2.95 -9.56 -8.38
C PHE A 153 -2.08 -10.46 -7.50
N VAL A 154 -2.19 -10.30 -6.19
CA VAL A 154 -1.68 -11.28 -5.23
C VAL A 154 -2.40 -12.60 -5.47
N TYR A 155 -1.65 -13.71 -5.47
CA TYR A 155 -2.22 -15.03 -5.62
C TYR A 155 -1.55 -16.07 -4.73
N THR A 156 -2.27 -17.15 -4.49
CA THR A 156 -1.78 -18.38 -3.88
C THR A 156 -1.92 -19.53 -4.88
N SER A 157 -1.02 -20.50 -4.82
CA SER A 157 -1.12 -21.72 -5.62
C SER A 157 -2.27 -22.60 -5.11
N CYS A 158 -2.83 -23.45 -5.98
CA CYS A 158 -3.66 -24.58 -5.56
C CYS A 158 -2.84 -25.60 -4.75
N ASN A 159 -1.52 -25.65 -4.95
CA ASN A 159 -0.64 -26.46 -4.13
C ASN A 159 -0.46 -25.82 -2.75
N SER A 160 -0.43 -26.68 -1.74
CA SER A 160 -0.20 -26.30 -0.35
C SER A 160 1.28 -26.10 -0.06
N GLY A 161 1.59 -25.15 0.82
CA GLY A 161 2.97 -24.89 1.25
C GLY A 161 3.78 -24.11 0.21
N GLU A 162 3.13 -23.42 -0.71
CA GLU A 162 3.77 -22.58 -1.71
C GLU A 162 3.81 -21.10 -1.27
N PRO A 163 4.79 -20.31 -1.75
CA PRO A 163 4.85 -18.89 -1.50
C PRO A 163 3.66 -18.13 -2.07
N VAL A 164 3.29 -17.05 -1.40
CA VAL A 164 2.36 -16.04 -1.92
C VAL A 164 3.10 -15.16 -2.92
N GLU A 165 2.55 -15.02 -4.12
CA GLU A 165 3.19 -14.31 -5.23
C GLU A 165 2.23 -13.31 -5.89
N VAL A 166 2.62 -12.74 -7.04
CA VAL A 166 1.75 -11.94 -7.90
C VAL A 166 1.65 -12.52 -9.31
N THR A 167 0.48 -12.38 -9.93
CA THR A 167 0.18 -12.86 -11.29
C THR A 167 -0.65 -11.82 -12.04
N ASN A 168 -0.50 -11.77 -13.36
CA ASN A 168 -1.41 -11.06 -14.27
C ASN A 168 -2.26 -12.02 -15.12
N ARG A 169 -2.24 -13.30 -14.78
CA ARG A 169 -3.03 -14.35 -15.43
C ARG A 169 -4.01 -14.93 -14.41
N SER A 170 -5.29 -14.96 -14.77
CA SER A 170 -6.32 -15.72 -14.06
C SER A 170 -6.34 -17.18 -14.58
N GLY A 171 -6.75 -18.12 -13.72
CA GLY A 171 -6.75 -19.56 -14.04
C GLY A 171 -5.41 -20.26 -13.73
N GLU A 172 -5.25 -21.50 -14.21
CA GLU A 172 -4.02 -22.32 -14.04
C GLU A 172 -3.66 -22.66 -12.58
N GLY A 173 -4.65 -22.87 -11.71
CA GLY A 173 -4.39 -23.17 -10.29
C GLY A 173 -3.89 -21.97 -9.48
N LYS A 174 -4.06 -20.74 -9.98
CA LYS A 174 -3.76 -19.50 -9.26
C LYS A 174 -5.02 -18.94 -8.63
N LEU A 175 -5.03 -18.82 -7.31
CA LEU A 175 -6.18 -18.37 -6.51
C LEU A 175 -5.95 -16.92 -6.07
N ILE A 176 -6.79 -16.00 -6.53
CA ILE A 176 -6.63 -14.55 -6.31
C ILE A 176 -7.65 -13.94 -5.35
N GLU A 177 -8.59 -14.75 -4.86
CA GLU A 177 -9.66 -14.31 -3.97
C GLU A 177 -9.41 -14.72 -2.53
N PHE A 178 -9.53 -13.75 -1.62
CA PHE A 178 -9.18 -13.89 -0.23
C PHE A 178 -10.30 -13.43 0.70
N SER A 179 -10.49 -14.11 1.83
CA SER A 179 -11.29 -13.62 2.95
C SER A 179 -10.40 -13.01 4.03
N PHE A 180 -10.87 -11.89 4.60
CA PHE A 180 -10.19 -11.17 5.68
C PHE A 180 -10.96 -11.42 6.97
N HIS A 181 -10.36 -12.16 7.90
CA HIS A 181 -10.97 -12.52 9.18
C HIS A 181 -10.37 -11.64 10.28
N GLN A 182 -11.18 -10.80 10.90
CA GLN A 182 -10.71 -9.86 11.92
C GLN A 182 -10.11 -10.60 13.12
N VAL A 183 -8.94 -10.15 13.58
CA VAL A 183 -8.28 -10.69 14.77
C VAL A 183 -8.62 -9.78 15.95
N SER A 184 -9.26 -10.32 16.99
CA SER A 184 -9.63 -9.56 18.18
C SER A 184 -8.41 -9.15 19.00
N LYS A 185 -8.54 -8.05 19.75
CA LYS A 185 -7.56 -7.62 20.75
C LYS A 185 -7.72 -8.52 22.00
N SER A 186 -7.05 -9.67 22.05
CA SER A 186 -6.83 -10.34 23.33
C SER A 186 -5.34 -10.58 23.50
N GLU A 187 -4.65 -9.57 24.05
CA GLU A 187 -3.40 -9.78 24.77
C GLU A 187 -3.77 -9.71 26.25
N THR A 188 -3.98 -10.87 26.87
CA THR A 188 -3.92 -10.98 28.33
C THR A 188 -2.44 -10.92 28.69
N SER A 189 -1.99 -9.81 29.27
CA SER A 189 -0.70 -9.78 29.96
C SER A 189 -0.71 -10.85 31.06
N PRO A 190 0.31 -11.70 31.21
CA PRO A 190 0.50 -12.38 32.48
C PRO A 190 0.77 -11.30 33.51
N SER A 191 -0.17 -11.15 34.43
CA SER A 191 -0.06 -10.33 35.62
C SER A 191 1.28 -10.63 36.31
N GLU A 192 2.08 -9.58 36.54
CA GLU A 192 3.12 -9.64 37.56
C GLU A 192 2.39 -9.82 38.90
N VAL A 193 2.50 -11.02 39.48
CA VAL A 193 2.06 -11.27 40.84
C VAL A 193 3.10 -10.64 41.76
N SER A 194 2.61 -9.79 42.66
CA SER A 194 3.37 -9.19 43.77
C SER A 194 3.80 -10.23 44.79
#